data_AF-A0A9D1EGR6-F1
#
_entry.id   AF-A0A9D1EGR6-F1
#
_cell.length_a   1.000
_cell.length_b   1.000
_cell.length_c   1.000
_cell.angle_alpha   90.00
_cell.angle_beta   90.00
_cell.angle_gamma   90.00
#
_symmetry.space_group_name_H-M   'P 1'
#
loop_
_entity.id
_entity.type
_entity.pdbx_description
1 polymer ?
#
loop_
_entity_poly.entity_id
_entity_poly.type
_entity_poly.pdbx_seq_one_letter_code
_entity_poly.pdbx_strand_id
1 'polypeptide(L)'
;MEKYRNLLKFRMGIFCFIVLSAIVLGIFDVFFASDTMKANVIFSFQSGLTAAGGILAFLRIIQYSKVLHDETLLKLQYNQENDERMKTIRAKAGMPMLLISSAIIIIVAIIVGYFNTVVFCTLIIVAVSQMILGCAVKFVYMKKM
;
A
#
# COMPACT_ATOMS: atom_id res chain seq x y z
N MET A 1 10.28 20.53 15.13
CA MET A 1 9.74 20.38 13.75
C MET A 1 10.77 19.84 12.76
N GLU A 2 12.05 20.21 12.85
CA GLU A 2 13.08 19.73 11.91
C GLU A 2 13.29 18.21 11.91
N LYS A 3 13.28 17.56 13.09
CA LYS A 3 13.33 16.08 13.18
C LYS A 3 12.20 15.39 12.41
N TYR A 4 10.99 15.97 12.45
CA TYR A 4 9.82 15.45 11.72
C TYR A 4 9.93 15.70 10.21
N ARG A 5 10.45 16.87 9.79
CA ARG A 5 10.75 17.15 8.37
C ARG A 5 11.75 16.13 7.80
N ASN A 6 12.81 15.79 8.54
CA ASN A 6 13.79 14.78 8.10
C ASN A 6 13.20 13.37 8.04
N LEU A 7 12.33 13.00 8.99
CA LEU A 7 11.60 11.73 8.95
C LEU A 7 10.68 11.66 7.72
N LEU A 8 9.99 12.75 7.39
CA LEU A 8 9.11 12.83 6.23
C LEU A 8 9.90 12.75 4.92
N LYS A 9 11.06 13.41 4.84
CA LYS A 9 11.99 13.30 3.71
C LYS A 9 12.52 11.87 3.54
N PHE A 10 12.88 11.18 4.63
CA PHE A 10 13.31 9.79 4.58
C PHE A 10 12.19 8.86 4.09
N ARG A 11 10.96 9.01 4.62
CA ARG A 11 9.77 8.30 4.15
C ARG A 11 9.50 8.56 2.66
N MET A 12 9.62 9.81 2.22
CA MET A 12 9.46 10.19 0.82
C MET A 12 10.53 9.56 -0.07
N GLY A 13 11.78 9.44 0.41
CA GLY A 13 12.87 8.73 -0.26
C GLY A 13 12.55 7.25 -0.47
N ILE A 14 11.98 6.56 0.52
CA ILE A 14 11.52 5.18 0.40
C ILE A 14 10.44 5.05 -0.67
N PHE A 15 9.41 5.92 -0.65
CA PHE A 15 8.38 5.91 -1.69
C PHE A 15 8.95 6.19 -3.09
N CYS A 16 9.94 7.09 -3.19
CA CYS A 16 10.60 7.38 -4.45
C CYS A 16 11.37 6.15 -4.99
N PHE A 17 12.06 5.43 -4.10
CA PHE A 17 12.73 4.17 -4.44
C PHE A 17 11.72 3.10 -4.91
N ILE A 18 10.56 2.99 -4.24
CA ILE A 18 9.48 2.08 -4.67
C ILE A 18 8.97 2.45 -6.06
N VAL A 19 8.73 3.73 -6.35
CA VAL A 19 8.29 4.18 -7.69
C VAL A 19 9.34 3.87 -8.75
N LEU A 20 10.61 4.17 -8.49
CA LEU A 20 11.71 3.83 -9.40
C LEU A 20 11.78 2.33 -9.67
N SER A 21 11.67 1.50 -8.64
CA SER A 21 11.66 0.04 -8.79
C SER A 21 10.47 -0.44 -9.63
N ALA A 22 9.28 0.16 -9.45
CA ALA A 22 8.09 -0.16 -10.21
C ALA A 22 8.24 0.22 -11.70
N ILE A 23 8.86 1.37 -11.98
CA ILE A 23 9.14 1.81 -13.36
C ILE A 23 10.14 0.86 -14.03
N VAL A 24 11.23 0.51 -13.35
CA VAL A 24 12.25 -0.42 -13.87
C VAL A 24 11.62 -1.79 -14.17
N LEU A 25 10.81 -2.32 -13.25
CA LEU A 25 10.09 -3.58 -13.46
C LEU A 25 9.08 -3.48 -14.62
N GLY A 26 8.36 -2.37 -14.76
CA GLY A 26 7.44 -2.15 -15.87
C GLY A 26 8.14 -2.07 -17.24
N ILE A 27 9.30 -1.42 -17.31
CA ILE A 27 10.13 -1.40 -18.53
C ILE A 27 10.65 -2.80 -18.84
N PHE A 28 11.11 -3.54 -17.83
CA PHE A 28 11.57 -4.92 -18.00
C PHE A 28 10.46 -5.84 -18.51
N ASP A 29 9.24 -5.69 -17.98
CA ASP A 29 8.06 -6.43 -18.42
C ASP A 29 7.74 -6.15 -19.91
N VAL A 30 7.70 -4.87 -20.32
CA VAL A 30 7.37 -4.51 -21.70
C VAL A 30 8.43 -5.00 -22.70
N PHE A 31 9.72 -4.79 -22.40
CA PHE A 31 10.81 -4.98 -23.35
C PHE A 31 11.50 -6.35 -23.27
N PHE A 32 11.54 -6.99 -22.09
CA PHE A 32 12.33 -8.21 -21.85
C PHE A 32 11.48 -9.46 -21.56
N ALA A 33 10.19 -9.31 -21.24
CA ALA A 33 9.36 -10.48 -20.97
C ALA A 33 8.96 -11.22 -22.26
N SER A 34 9.18 -12.54 -22.27
CA SER A 34 8.78 -13.43 -23.36
C SER A 34 7.25 -13.52 -23.48
N ASP A 35 6.74 -13.78 -24.70
CA ASP A 35 5.30 -13.92 -24.94
C ASP A 35 4.66 -15.04 -24.10
N THR A 36 5.44 -16.07 -23.74
CA THR A 36 5.03 -17.16 -22.83
C THR A 36 4.82 -16.70 -21.39
N MET A 37 5.55 -15.67 -20.92
CA MET A 37 5.35 -15.08 -19.59
C MET A 37 4.18 -14.11 -19.58
N LYS A 38 4.00 -13.34 -20.67
CA LYS A 38 2.86 -12.41 -20.84
C LYS A 38 1.52 -13.13 -20.92
N ALA A 39 1.48 -14.36 -21.41
CA ALA A 39 0.28 -15.19 -21.45
C ALA A 39 -0.20 -15.66 -20.06
N ASN A 40 0.63 -15.58 -19.03
CA ASN A 40 0.25 -15.96 -17.67
C ASN A 40 -0.56 -14.86 -16.98
N VAL A 41 -1.77 -15.20 -16.54
CA VAL A 41 -2.70 -14.29 -15.82
C VAL A 41 -2.06 -13.70 -14.56
N ILE A 42 -1.22 -14.47 -13.86
CA ILE A 42 -0.51 -14.04 -12.64
C ILE A 42 0.49 -12.93 -12.95
N PHE A 43 1.15 -13.01 -14.11
CA PHE A 43 2.13 -12.03 -14.54
C PHE A 43 1.46 -10.70 -14.89
N SER A 44 0.34 -10.74 -15.63
CA SER A 44 -0.48 -9.53 -15.89
C SER A 44 -1.08 -8.93 -14.61
N PHE A 45 -1.44 -9.76 -13.63
CA PHE A 45 -1.90 -9.26 -12.33
C PHE A 45 -0.77 -8.61 -11.53
N GLN A 46 0.43 -9.22 -11.50
CA GLN A 46 1.59 -8.70 -10.79
C GLN A 46 2.05 -7.37 -11.39
N SER A 47 2.05 -7.24 -12.71
CA SER A 47 2.39 -5.98 -13.39
C SER A 47 1.35 -4.89 -13.11
N GLY A 48 0.06 -5.23 -13.14
CA GLY A 48 -1.03 -4.34 -12.74
C GLY A 48 -0.92 -3.87 -11.28
N LEU A 49 -0.64 -4.79 -10.35
CA LEU A 49 -0.45 -4.48 -8.93
C LEU A 49 0.75 -3.56 -8.70
N THR A 50 1.86 -3.82 -9.39
CA THR A 50 3.09 -3.03 -9.31
C THR A 50 2.86 -1.62 -9.87
N ALA A 51 2.17 -1.50 -11.01
CA ALA A 51 1.81 -0.23 -11.61
C ALA A 51 0.88 0.59 -10.70
N ALA A 52 -0.18 -0.04 -10.15
CA ALA A 52 -1.09 0.61 -9.21
C ALA A 52 -0.35 1.08 -7.94
N GLY A 53 0.52 0.24 -7.38
CA GLY A 53 1.36 0.59 -6.24
C GLY A 53 2.30 1.78 -6.53
N GLY A 54 2.91 1.81 -7.71
CA GLY A 54 3.73 2.92 -8.17
C GLY A 54 2.96 4.22 -8.27
N ILE A 55 1.76 4.21 -8.88
CA ILE A 55 0.91 5.41 -8.99
C ILE A 55 0.51 5.93 -7.60
N LEU A 56 0.08 5.04 -6.69
CA LEU A 56 -0.28 5.42 -5.33
C LEU A 56 0.90 6.01 -4.55
N ALA A 57 2.09 5.41 -4.68
CA ALA A 57 3.30 5.94 -4.07
C ALA A 57 3.66 7.33 -4.64
N PHE A 58 3.50 7.53 -5.94
CA PHE A 58 3.71 8.83 -6.58
C PHE A 58 2.75 9.92 -6.06
N LEU A 59 1.46 9.61 -5.95
CA LEU A 59 0.46 10.52 -5.36
C LEU A 59 0.81 10.87 -3.90
N ARG A 60 1.31 9.90 -3.12
CA ARG A 60 1.78 10.13 -1.76
C ARG A 60 3.00 11.05 -1.71
N ILE A 61 3.95 10.90 -2.63
CA ILE A 61 5.11 11.79 -2.73
C ILE A 61 4.67 13.23 -3.01
N ILE A 62 3.72 13.45 -3.93
CA ILE A 62 3.16 14.78 -4.19
C ILE A 62 2.53 15.35 -2.92
N GLN A 63 1.73 14.54 -2.21
CA GLN A 63 1.10 14.96 -0.97
C GLN A 63 2.14 15.33 0.10
N TYR A 64 3.16 14.50 0.30
CA TYR A 64 4.23 14.77 1.28
C TYR A 64 5.07 15.98 0.90
N SER A 65 5.33 16.20 -0.39
CA SER A 65 6.02 17.38 -0.88
C SER A 65 5.24 18.66 -0.57
N LYS A 66 3.92 18.66 -0.81
CA LYS A 66 3.03 19.78 -0.43
C LYS A 66 3.04 20.04 1.08
N VAL A 67 2.95 18.99 1.90
CA VAL A 67 2.97 19.13 3.38
C VAL A 67 4.34 19.59 3.88
N LEU A 68 5.43 19.24 3.21
CA LEU A 68 6.78 19.69 3.58
C LEU A 68 7.00 21.17 3.27
N HIS A 69 6.34 21.69 2.23
CA HIS A 69 6.44 23.09 1.82
C HIS A 69 5.58 24.02 2.71
N ASP A 70 4.48 23.52 3.26
CA ASP A 70 3.54 24.30 4.08
C ASP A 70 3.68 23.95 5.57
N GLU A 71 4.16 24.91 6.37
CA GLU A 71 4.33 24.73 7.82
C GLU A 71 3.02 24.46 8.56
N THR A 72 1.90 25.01 8.07
CA THR A 72 0.59 24.85 8.71
C THR A 72 0.09 23.42 8.54
N LEU A 73 0.22 22.87 7.33
CA LEU A 73 -0.11 21.48 7.02
C LEU A 73 0.84 20.50 7.72
N LEU A 74 2.12 20.86 7.85
CA LEU A 74 3.11 20.05 8.57
C LEU A 74 2.73 19.91 10.06
N LYS A 75 2.35 21.03 10.70
CA LYS A 75 1.89 21.03 12.10
C LYS A 75 0.57 20.28 12.26
N LEU A 76 -0.37 20.46 11.33
CA LEU A 76 -1.64 19.74 11.33
C LEU A 76 -1.42 18.23 11.25
N GLN A 77 -0.58 17.76 10.32
CA GLN A 77 -0.31 16.34 10.13
C GLN A 77 0.44 15.74 11.33
N TYR A 78 1.38 16.48 11.92
CA TYR A 78 2.07 16.08 13.14
C TYR A 78 1.11 15.94 14.33
N ASN A 79 0.16 16.87 14.48
CA ASN A 79 -0.84 16.82 15.53
C ASN A 79 -1.81 15.64 15.33
N GLN A 80 -2.21 15.37 14.08
CA GLN A 80 -3.05 14.20 13.76
C GLN A 80 -2.33 12.86 13.98
N GLU A 81 -1.03 12.75 13.69
CA GLU A 81 -0.25 11.54 13.99
C GLU A 81 -0.08 11.31 15.49
N ASN A 82 -0.02 12.37 16.29
CA ASN A 82 0.12 12.30 17.74
C ASN A 82 -1.22 12.28 18.49
N ASP A 83 -2.35 12.38 17.78
CA ASP A 83 -3.66 12.28 18.39
C ASP A 83 -3.89 10.86 18.96
N GLU A 84 -3.95 10.79 20.29
CA GLU A 84 -4.13 9.55 21.04
C GLU A 84 -5.48 8.88 20.77
N ARG A 85 -6.52 9.66 20.40
CA ARG A 85 -7.83 9.12 20.05
C ARG A 85 -7.76 8.27 18.77
N MET A 86 -7.01 8.72 17.78
CA MET A 86 -6.86 7.98 16.52
C MET A 86 -6.05 6.69 16.72
N LYS A 87 -5.03 6.73 17.59
CA LYS A 87 -4.23 5.54 17.96
C LYS A 87 -5.07 4.51 18.71
N THR A 88 -5.89 4.95 19.66
CA THR A 88 -6.77 4.05 20.43
C THR A 88 -7.86 3.42 19.57
N ILE A 89 -8.47 4.16 18.64
CA ILE A 89 -9.43 3.59 17.67
C ILE A 89 -8.76 2.55 16.78
N ARG A 90 -7.56 2.82 16.25
CA ARG A 90 -6.83 1.87 15.40
C ARG A 90 -6.39 0.61 16.16
N ALA A 91 -5.97 0.76 17.42
CA ALA A 91 -5.60 -0.35 18.28
C ALA A 91 -6.81 -1.23 18.63
N LYS A 92 -7.95 -0.62 19.01
CA LYS A 92 -9.18 -1.35 19.33
C LYS A 92 -9.83 -2.00 18.10
N ALA A 93 -9.73 -1.38 16.93
CA ALA A 93 -10.28 -1.91 15.69
C ALA A 93 -9.43 -3.01 15.04
N GLY A 94 -8.27 -3.38 15.62
CA GLY A 94 -7.39 -4.42 15.04
C GLY A 94 -6.83 -4.09 13.65
N MET A 95 -6.98 -2.84 13.20
CA MET A 95 -6.56 -2.37 11.88
C MET A 95 -5.09 -2.64 11.53
N PRO A 96 -4.11 -2.48 12.43
CA PRO A 96 -2.73 -2.82 12.07
C PRO A 96 -2.58 -4.32 11.79
N MET A 97 -3.28 -5.18 12.52
CA MET A 97 -3.22 -6.63 12.33
C MET A 97 -3.92 -7.09 11.05
N LEU A 98 -5.06 -6.48 10.71
CA LEU A 98 -5.80 -6.76 9.47
C LEU A 98 -5.02 -6.34 8.21
N LEU A 99 -4.32 -5.20 8.26
CA LEU A 99 -3.47 -4.76 7.16
C LEU A 99 -2.25 -5.67 6.98
N ILE A 100 -1.56 -6.02 8.06
CA ILE A 100 -0.39 -6.91 7.99
C ILE A 100 -0.79 -8.28 7.44
N SER A 101 -1.89 -8.86 7.92
CA SER A 101 -2.37 -10.16 7.42
C SER A 101 -2.81 -10.10 5.95
N SER A 102 -3.47 -9.02 5.51
CA SER A 102 -3.79 -8.87 4.07
C SER A 102 -2.54 -8.78 3.19
N ALA A 103 -1.49 -8.10 3.65
CA ALA A 103 -0.22 -8.00 2.92
C ALA A 103 0.46 -9.38 2.80
N ILE A 104 0.45 -10.17 3.87
CA ILE A 104 1.00 -11.53 3.87
C ILE A 104 0.22 -12.43 2.90
N ILE A 105 -1.12 -12.37 2.92
CA ILE A 105 -1.96 -13.18 2.01
C ILE A 105 -1.67 -12.85 0.55
N ILE A 106 -1.47 -11.57 0.20
CA ILE A 106 -1.13 -11.16 -1.17
C ILE A 106 0.23 -11.73 -1.59
N ILE A 107 1.25 -11.68 -0.71
CA ILE A 107 2.58 -12.26 -1.01
C ILE A 107 2.48 -13.77 -1.20
N VAL A 108 1.78 -14.46 -0.32
CA VAL A 108 1.56 -15.92 -0.42
C VAL A 108 0.76 -16.26 -1.68
N ALA A 109 -0.25 -15.47 -2.04
CA ALA A 109 -1.02 -15.66 -3.26
C ALA A 109 -0.14 -15.60 -4.50
N ILE A 110 0.78 -14.64 -4.59
CA ILE A 110 1.71 -14.52 -5.73
C ILE A 110 2.57 -15.79 -5.85
N ILE A 111 3.13 -16.30 -4.75
CA ILE A 111 3.98 -17.50 -4.76
C ILE A 111 3.18 -18.75 -5.15
N VAL A 112 2.04 -18.97 -4.50
CA VAL A 112 1.20 -20.17 -4.73
C VAL A 112 0.50 -20.11 -6.09
N GLY A 113 0.26 -18.91 -6.61
CA GLY A 113 -0.36 -18.71 -7.91
C GLY A 113 0.44 -19.31 -9.06
N TYR A 114 1.78 -19.28 -9.00
CA TYR A 114 2.62 -19.94 -10.01
C TYR A 114 2.38 -21.45 -10.12
N PHE A 115 1.84 -22.09 -9.07
CA PHE A 115 1.49 -23.50 -9.09
C PHE A 115 0.02 -23.75 -9.46
N ASN A 116 -0.90 -22.88 -9.03
CA ASN A 116 -2.33 -23.06 -9.30
C ASN A 116 -3.11 -21.73 -9.36
N THR A 117 -3.62 -21.42 -10.55
CA THR A 117 -4.42 -20.21 -10.82
C THR A 117 -5.71 -20.13 -10.00
N VAL A 118 -6.34 -21.27 -9.67
CA VAL A 118 -7.56 -21.29 -8.87
C VAL A 118 -7.26 -20.84 -7.44
N VAL A 119 -6.18 -21.35 -6.85
CA VAL A 119 -5.76 -21.00 -5.49
C VAL A 119 -5.43 -19.50 -5.40
N PHE A 120 -4.74 -18.97 -6.42
CA PHE A 120 -4.48 -17.54 -6.54
C PHE A 120 -5.75 -16.68 -6.51
N CYS A 121 -6.73 -16.99 -7.36
CA CYS A 121 -7.98 -16.24 -7.40
C CYS A 121 -8.71 -16.27 -6.05
N THR A 122 -8.76 -17.44 -5.40
CA THR A 122 -9.40 -17.55 -4.08
C THR A 122 -8.70 -16.72 -3.01
N LEU A 123 -7.36 -16.71 -2.98
CA LEU A 123 -6.59 -15.94 -2.00
C LEU A 123 -6.73 -14.42 -2.21
N ILE A 124 -6.82 -13.96 -3.47
CA ILE A 124 -7.09 -12.55 -3.77
C ILE A 124 -8.48 -12.15 -3.27
N ILE A 125 -9.51 -12.96 -3.53
CA ILE A 125 -10.87 -12.69 -3.05
C ILE A 125 -10.87 -12.58 -1.52
N VAL A 126 -10.21 -13.52 -0.84
CA VAL A 126 -10.08 -13.48 0.63
C VAL A 126 -9.38 -12.21 1.10
N ALA A 127 -8.27 -11.82 0.48
CA ALA A 127 -7.54 -10.60 0.85
C ALA A 127 -8.41 -9.35 0.68
N VAL A 128 -9.14 -9.24 -0.44
CA VAL A 128 -10.05 -8.11 -0.71
C VAL A 128 -11.20 -8.09 0.29
N SER A 129 -11.86 -9.23 0.54
CA SER A 129 -12.91 -9.33 1.55
C SER A 129 -12.42 -8.93 2.94
N GLN A 130 -11.21 -9.34 3.31
CA GLN A 130 -10.61 -8.98 4.59
C GLN A 130 -10.34 -7.46 4.70
N MET A 131 -9.87 -6.82 3.63
CA MET A 131 -9.68 -5.37 3.59
C MET A 131 -11.01 -4.62 3.69
N ILE A 132 -12.05 -5.09 3.00
CA ILE A 132 -13.41 -4.51 3.08
C ILE A 132 -13.95 -4.61 4.52
N LEU A 133 -13.81 -5.78 5.15
CA LEU A 133 -14.21 -5.97 6.55
C LEU A 133 -13.44 -5.05 7.50
N GLY A 134 -12.12 -4.90 7.32
CA GLY A 134 -11.33 -3.95 8.10
C GLY A 134 -11.81 -2.50 7.93
N CYS A 135 -12.08 -2.07 6.70
CA CYS A 135 -12.66 -0.76 6.43
C CYS A 135 -14.04 -0.58 7.08
N ALA A 136 -14.91 -1.59 7.02
CA ALA A 136 -16.22 -1.56 7.64
C ALA A 136 -16.13 -1.45 9.16
N VAL A 137 -15.27 -2.25 9.81
CA VAL A 137 -15.04 -2.19 11.26
C VAL A 137 -14.51 -0.81 11.67
N LYS A 138 -13.55 -0.26 10.93
CA LYS A 138 -13.05 1.10 11.17
C LYS A 138 -14.16 2.14 11.06
N PHE A 139 -15.02 2.04 10.04
CA PHE A 139 -16.13 2.97 9.84
C PHE A 139 -17.15 2.90 10.98
N VAL A 140 -17.49 1.68 11.43
CA VAL A 140 -18.39 1.47 12.58
C VAL A 140 -17.80 2.07 13.85
N TYR A 141 -16.52 1.83 14.13
CA TYR A 141 -15.86 2.41 15.31
C TYR A 141 -15.74 3.94 15.23
N MET A 142 -15.48 4.50 14.04
CA MET A 142 -15.47 5.96 13.84
C MET A 142 -16.83 6.63 14.01
N LYS A 143 -17.94 5.90 13.78
CA LYS A 143 -19.29 6.43 14.00
C LYS A 143 -19.74 6.29 15.46
N LYS A 144 -19.12 5.37 16.22
CA LYS A 144 -19.51 5.02 17.59
C LYS A 144 -18.69 5.73 18.68
N MET A 145 -17.47 6.19 18.36
CA MET A 145 -16.60 6.99 19.24
C MET A 145 -16.47 8.42 18.73
#